data_AF-A0A9N9UNF8-F1
#
_entry.id   AF-A0A9N9UNF8-F1
#
_cell.length_a   1.000
_cell.length_b   1.000
_cell.length_c   1.000
_cell.angle_alpha   90.00
_cell.angle_beta   90.00
_cell.angle_gamma   90.00
#
_symmetry.space_group_name_H-M   'P 1'
#
loop_
_entity.id
_entity.type
_entity.pdbx_description
1 polymer ?
#
loop_
_entity_poly.entity_id
_entity_poly.type
_entity_poly.pdbx_seq_one_letter_code
_entity_poly.pdbx_strand_id
1 'polypeptide(L)'
;MANENAAFEQLIGGYRKNRRLLTINNISFKATRSEFQTAARAKYHNSDKLTFFWPPAGGKYRNPRHTGCVHVAVATREDATRVLSEFQD
;
A
#
# COMPACT_ATOMS: atom_id res chain seq x y z
N MET A 1 22.63 3.13 -4.97
CA MET A 1 21.30 2.50 -5.03
C MET A 1 20.20 3.49 -4.60
N ALA A 2 20.11 4.67 -5.24
CA ALA A 2 19.15 5.73 -4.87
C ALA A 2 18.03 5.93 -5.91
N ASN A 3 18.13 5.28 -7.08
CA ASN A 3 17.28 5.57 -8.23
C ASN A 3 15.88 4.92 -8.13
N GLU A 4 15.81 3.70 -7.62
CA GLU A 4 14.55 2.95 -7.50
C GLU A 4 13.56 3.60 -6.53
N ASN A 5 14.08 4.20 -5.45
CA ASN A 5 13.24 4.91 -4.49
C ASN A 5 12.72 6.24 -5.04
N ALA A 6 13.52 6.94 -5.86
CA ALA A 6 13.09 8.20 -6.50
C ALA A 6 11.99 7.97 -7.54
N ALA A 7 12.14 6.93 -8.37
CA ALA A 7 11.09 6.53 -9.32
C ALA A 7 9.80 6.10 -8.60
N PHE A 8 9.93 5.33 -7.51
CA PHE A 8 8.78 4.94 -6.70
C PHE A 8 8.07 6.14 -6.05
N GLU A 9 8.82 7.05 -5.42
CA GLU A 9 8.27 8.28 -4.82
C GLU A 9 7.61 9.19 -5.87
N GLN A 10 8.11 9.23 -7.10
CA GLN A 10 7.42 9.95 -8.18
C GLN A 10 6.06 9.32 -8.54
N LEU A 11 5.96 7.98 -8.55
CA LEU A 11 4.71 7.27 -8.82
C LEU A 11 3.66 7.52 -7.73
N ILE A 12 4.07 7.49 -6.46
CA ILE A 12 3.15 7.63 -5.32
C ILE A 12 2.95 9.09 -4.87
N GLY A 13 3.84 10.00 -5.28
CA GLY A 13 3.92 11.37 -4.77
C GLY A 13 2.67 12.19 -5.04
N GLY A 14 2.04 12.02 -6.21
CA GLY A 14 0.77 12.67 -6.54
C GLY A 14 -0.37 12.25 -5.61
N TYR A 15 -0.46 10.95 -5.32
CA TYR A 15 -1.47 10.41 -4.40
C TYR A 15 -1.19 10.82 -2.95
N ARG A 16 0.08 10.83 -2.54
CA ARG A 16 0.51 11.23 -1.19
C ARG A 16 0.18 12.69 -0.90
N LYS A 17 0.51 13.61 -1.82
CA LYS A 17 0.20 15.04 -1.68
C LYS A 17 -1.31 15.29 -1.56
N ASN A 18 -2.11 14.53 -2.30
CA ASN A 18 -3.57 14.63 -2.28
C ASN A 18 -4.24 13.85 -1.12
N ARG A 19 -3.47 13.28 -0.18
CA ARG A 19 -3.98 12.41 0.92
C ARG A 19 -4.85 11.26 0.41
N ARG A 20 -4.52 10.74 -0.76
CA ARG A 20 -5.17 9.60 -1.44
C ARG A 20 -4.29 8.35 -1.43
N LEU A 21 -3.19 8.39 -0.68
CA LEU A 21 -2.27 7.28 -0.53
C LEU A 21 -2.30 6.80 0.91
N LEU A 22 -2.50 5.50 1.06
CA LEU A 22 -2.44 4.80 2.34
C LEU A 22 -1.23 3.90 2.37
N THR A 23 -0.72 3.66 3.57
CA THR A 23 0.36 2.70 3.78
C THR A 23 -0.17 1.63 4.72
N ILE A 24 -0.37 0.43 4.18
CA ILE A 24 -0.74 -0.73 4.99
C ILE A 24 0.57 -1.39 5.40
N ASN A 25 0.79 -1.41 6.71
CA ASN A 25 1.94 -2.04 7.34
C ASN A 25 1.49 -3.39 7.94
N ASN A 26 2.43 -4.15 8.48
CA ASN A 26 2.15 -5.42 9.13
C ASN A 26 1.59 -6.51 8.20
N ILE A 27 1.96 -6.46 6.91
CA ILE A 27 1.61 -7.54 5.99
C ILE A 27 2.43 -8.77 6.37
N SER A 28 1.73 -9.89 6.58
CA SER A 28 2.33 -11.19 6.87
C SER A 28 3.38 -11.53 5.81
N PHE A 29 4.59 -11.87 6.26
CA PHE A 29 5.68 -12.27 5.37
C PHE A 29 5.34 -13.52 4.53
N LYS A 30 4.40 -14.36 5.01
CA LYS A 30 3.95 -15.56 4.32
C LYS A 30 2.90 -15.28 3.24
N ALA A 31 2.24 -14.12 3.27
CA ALA A 31 1.23 -13.77 2.28
C ALA A 31 1.90 -13.31 0.98
N THR A 32 1.49 -13.92 -0.14
CA THR A 32 1.92 -13.45 -1.45
C THR A 32 1.25 -12.11 -1.78
N ARG A 33 1.83 -11.36 -2.72
CA ARG A 33 1.23 -10.10 -3.21
C ARG A 33 -0.19 -10.32 -3.74
N SER A 34 -0.42 -11.45 -4.40
CA SER A 34 -1.71 -11.81 -4.98
C SER A 34 -2.74 -12.10 -3.89
N GLU A 35 -2.39 -12.92 -2.89
CA GLU A 35 -3.28 -13.22 -1.76
C GLU A 35 -3.66 -11.95 -1.00
N PHE A 36 -2.69 -11.07 -0.73
CA PHE A 36 -2.96 -9.80 -0.08
C PHE A 36 -3.91 -8.92 -0.92
N GLN A 37 -3.66 -8.80 -2.23
CA GLN A 37 -4.53 -8.02 -3.12
C GLN A 37 -5.95 -8.58 -3.19
N THR A 38 -6.09 -9.91 -3.27
CA THR A 38 -7.39 -10.57 -3.28
C THR A 38 -8.14 -10.34 -1.96
N ALA A 39 -7.47 -10.52 -0.82
CA ALA A 39 -8.06 -10.27 0.49
C ALA A 39 -8.44 -8.78 0.67
N ALA A 40 -7.57 -7.88 0.23
CA ALA A 40 -7.79 -6.44 0.28
C ALA A 40 -9.00 -6.02 -0.57
N ARG A 41 -9.12 -6.58 -1.78
CA ARG A 41 -10.26 -6.37 -2.67
C ARG A 41 -11.54 -7.01 -2.13
N ALA A 42 -11.45 -8.15 -1.46
CA ALA A 42 -12.60 -8.78 -0.83
C ALA A 42 -13.13 -7.99 0.38
N LYS A 43 -12.24 -7.40 1.19
CA LYS A 43 -12.62 -6.54 2.33
C LYS A 43 -13.23 -5.23 1.83
N TYR A 44 -12.72 -4.68 0.72
CA TYR A 44 -13.13 -3.38 0.20
C TYR A 44 -14.10 -3.46 -0.99
N HIS A 45 -15.37 -3.12 -0.75
CA HIS A 45 -16.47 -3.23 -1.73
C HIS A 45 -16.29 -2.40 -3.02
N ASN A 46 -15.37 -1.44 -3.03
CA ASN A 46 -14.95 -0.63 -4.19
C ASN A 46 -13.55 -1.04 -4.70
N SER A 47 -13.31 -2.35 -4.77
CA SER A 47 -12.04 -3.00 -5.10
C SER A 47 -11.37 -2.50 -6.39
N ASP A 48 -12.17 -2.13 -7.39
CA ASP A 48 -11.67 -1.69 -8.71
C ASP A 48 -11.02 -0.31 -8.69
N LYS A 49 -11.22 0.46 -7.62
CA LYS A 49 -10.62 1.79 -7.45
C LYS A 49 -9.32 1.75 -6.64
N LEU A 50 -8.86 0.57 -6.20
CA LEU A 50 -7.63 0.42 -5.43
C LEU A 50 -6.44 0.15 -6.34
N THR A 51 -5.44 1.04 -6.32
CA THR A 51 -4.16 0.82 -6.99
C THR A 51 -3.08 0.48 -5.98
N PHE A 52 -2.45 -0.69 -6.12
CA PHE A 52 -1.43 -1.19 -5.20
C PHE A 52 -0.03 -0.89 -5.71
N PHE A 53 0.74 -0.16 -4.90
CA PHE A 53 2.14 0.19 -5.14
C PHE A 53 3.01 -0.57 -4.13
N TRP A 54 3.67 -1.61 -4.63
CA TRP A 54 4.64 -2.37 -3.84
C TRP A 54 5.99 -1.68 -3.89
N PRO A 55 6.61 -1.38 -2.74
CA PRO A 55 7.95 -0.79 -2.74
C PRO A 55 8.95 -1.74 -3.43
N PRO A 56 9.94 -1.20 -4.15
CA PRO A 56 11.02 -2.00 -4.73
C PRO A 56 11.74 -2.78 -3.62
N ALA A 57 12.29 -3.95 -3.96
CA ALA A 57 12.71 -4.98 -3.01
C ALA A 57 13.74 -4.53 -1.94
N GLY A 58 14.38 -3.37 -2.11
CA GLY A 58 15.23 -2.72 -1.10
C GLY A 58 14.50 -2.13 0.12
N GLY A 59 13.18 -1.89 0.05
CA GLY A 59 12.36 -1.43 1.18
C GLY A 59 12.05 -2.53 2.22
N LYS A 60 12.33 -3.80 1.88
CA LYS A 60 12.18 -4.95 2.78
C LYS A 60 13.23 -5.01 3.90
N TYR A 61 14.30 -4.21 3.84
CA TYR A 61 15.48 -4.42 4.68
C TYR A 61 15.91 -3.21 5.53
N ARG A 62 14.98 -2.36 5.96
CA ARG A 62 15.32 -1.35 7.00
C ARG A 62 14.71 -1.60 8.36
N ASN A 63 13.82 -2.59 8.50
CA ASN A 63 13.27 -2.94 9.80
C ASN A 63 13.30 -4.48 9.99
N PRO A 64 14.09 -5.01 10.93
CA PRO A 64 14.21 -6.45 11.19
C PRO A 64 12.95 -7.09 11.82
N ARG A 65 11.80 -6.39 11.82
CA ARG A 65 10.55 -6.81 12.47
C ARG A 65 9.51 -7.46 11.54
N HIS A 66 9.93 -8.11 10.45
CA HIS A 66 9.05 -9.02 9.70
C HIS A 66 7.72 -8.45 9.15
N THR A 67 7.67 -7.19 8.74
CA THR A 67 6.43 -6.59 8.24
C THR A 67 6.64 -5.99 6.87
N GLY A 68 6.07 -6.62 5.85
CA GLY A 68 5.93 -6.00 4.55
C GLY A 68 5.02 -4.77 4.65
N CYS A 69 5.27 -3.78 3.79
CA CYS A 69 4.35 -2.67 3.59
C CYS A 69 3.92 -2.59 2.12
N VAL A 70 2.72 -2.08 1.91
CA VAL A 70 2.20 -1.75 0.58
C VAL A 70 1.55 -0.39 0.64
N HIS A 71 1.73 0.39 -0.42
CA HIS A 71 1.05 1.65 -0.58
C HIS A 71 -0.19 1.44 -1.43
N VAL A 72 -1.36 1.89 -0.96
CA VAL A 72 -2.63 1.76 -1.68
C VAL A 72 -3.12 3.14 -2.03
N ALA A 73 -3.25 3.43 -3.33
CA ALA A 73 -3.90 4.64 -3.78
C ALA A 73 -5.40 4.42 -3.99
N VAL A 74 -6.16 5.44 -3.61
CA VAL A 74 -7.62 5.46 -3.67
C VAL A 74 -8.14 6.62 -4.52
N ALA A 75 -9.40 6.52 -4.94
CA ALA A 75 -10.05 7.52 -5.78
C ALA A 75 -10.26 8.85 -5.05
N THR A 76 -10.62 8.83 -3.76
CA THR A 76 -10.89 10.04 -2.97
C THR A 76 -10.20 10.00 -1.62
N ARG A 77 -10.09 11.16 -0.96
CA ARG A 77 -9.56 11.24 0.41
C ARG A 77 -10.45 10.53 1.42
N GLU A 78 -11.77 10.54 1.21
CA GLU A 78 -12.75 9.89 2.10
C GLU A 78 -12.62 8.38 2.06
N ASP A 79 -12.42 7.82 0.85
CA ASP A 79 -12.07 6.41 0.66
C ASP A 79 -10.79 6.07 1.44
N ALA A 80 -9.83 7.00 1.52
CA ALA A 80 -8.57 6.76 2.19
C ALA A 80 -8.79 6.49 3.69
N THR A 81 -9.61 7.30 4.34
CA THR A 81 -9.96 7.13 5.75
C THR A 81 -10.72 5.84 6.00
N ARG A 82 -11.68 5.50 5.12
CA ARG A 82 -12.48 4.27 5.26
C ARG A 82 -11.63 3.01 5.07
N VAL A 83 -10.74 2.97 4.07
CA VAL A 83 -9.78 1.85 3.89
C VAL A 83 -8.91 1.75 5.14
N LEU A 84 -8.36 2.85 5.63
CA LEU A 84 -7.49 2.78 6.80
C LEU A 84 -8.21 2.18 8.03
N SER A 85 -9.47 2.57 8.25
CA SER A 85 -10.29 2.02 9.33
C SER A 85 -10.55 0.51 9.16
N GLU A 86 -10.84 0.06 7.94
CA GLU A 86 -11.11 -1.36 7.67
C GLU A 86 -9.86 -2.24 7.72
N PHE A 87 -8.67 -1.69 7.49
CA PHE A 87 -7.41 -2.44 7.57
C PHE A 87 -6.75 -2.40 8.95
N GLN A 88 -7.21 -1.54 9.86
CA GLN A 88 -6.72 -1.47 11.25
C GLN A 88 -7.58 -2.25 12.26
N ASP A 89 -8.74 -2.76 11.83
CA ASP A 89 -9.60 -3.71 12.55
C ASP A 89 -9.21 -5.16 12.26
#